data_AF-A0A1A8QJL0-F1
#
_entry.id   AF-A0A1A8QJL0-F1
#
_cell.length_a   1.000
_cell.length_b   1.000
_cell.length_c   1.000
_cell.angle_alpha   90.00
_cell.angle_beta   90.00
_cell.angle_gamma   90.00
#
_symmetry.space_group_name_H-M   'P 1'
#
loop_
_entity.id
_entity.type
_entity.pdbx_description
1 polymer ?
#
loop_
_entity_poly.entity_id
_entity_poly.type
_entity_poly.pdbx_seq_one_letter_code
_entity_poly.pdbx_strand_id
1 'polypeptide(L)'
;MDTFPVFKDVLVGFLMPEKCYEEFFVHLHLHAPCLKFVLNKVLGFWIILDTFLAQLPQLLKILWGRSSEGLSLSSFLLQLYAFSCPAVYAVANKFPFFAWADRLLTLPQTAAIVFLILHYRGETLRGLLLLLGFAGVMFLLASYAAAAVVSLMEASSVAALITSKVIQAATNYHNGHTGHLSTVSLFLMWMGSLGVAAVSLQNEGSLVALSHVLSSCLSSVLLYQVLFYTSGMTTDAKKRD
;
A
#
# COMPACT_ATOMS: atom_id res chain seq x y z
N MET A 1 -39.08 13.16 -5.18
CA MET A 1 -39.05 12.09 -4.17
C MET A 1 -38.53 10.85 -4.91
N ASP A 2 -37.28 10.89 -5.39
CA ASP A 2 -36.80 9.98 -6.45
C ASP A 2 -35.40 9.42 -6.17
N THR A 3 -34.94 9.53 -4.92
CA THR A 3 -33.60 9.08 -4.50
C THR A 3 -33.56 7.56 -4.27
N PHE A 4 -34.71 6.93 -4.00
CA PHE A 4 -34.81 5.50 -3.67
C PHE A 4 -34.50 4.52 -4.83
N PRO A 5 -35.01 4.69 -6.06
CA PRO A 5 -34.74 3.73 -7.14
C PRO A 5 -33.26 3.76 -7.57
N VAL A 6 -32.68 4.95 -7.72
CA VAL A 6 -31.26 5.12 -8.09
C VAL A 6 -30.34 4.53 -7.01
N PHE A 7 -30.66 4.75 -5.73
CA PHE A 7 -29.88 4.20 -4.63
C PHE A 7 -29.95 2.67 -4.57
N LYS A 8 -31.14 2.08 -4.78
CA LYS A 8 -31.32 0.62 -4.87
C LYS A 8 -30.51 0.04 -6.04
N ASP A 9 -30.59 0.65 -7.22
CA ASP A 9 -29.91 0.16 -8.42
C ASP A 9 -28.38 0.23 -8.29
N VAL A 10 -27.86 1.27 -7.64
CA VAL A 10 -26.42 1.38 -7.33
C VAL A 10 -25.99 0.33 -6.30
N LEU A 11 -26.77 0.13 -5.23
CA LEU A 11 -26.45 -0.88 -4.22
C LEU A 11 -26.50 -2.29 -4.79
N VAL A 12 -27.54 -2.60 -5.56
CA VAL A 12 -27.76 -3.93 -6.12
C VAL A 12 -26.81 -4.21 -7.29
N GLY A 13 -26.51 -3.20 -8.09
CA GLY A 13 -25.58 -3.32 -9.22
C GLY A 13 -24.12 -3.41 -8.79
N PHE A 14 -23.71 -2.60 -7.80
CA PHE A 14 -22.29 -2.45 -7.47
C PHE A 14 -21.88 -3.14 -6.17
N LEU A 15 -22.75 -3.22 -5.16
CA LEU A 15 -22.36 -3.60 -3.81
C LEU A 15 -22.85 -4.99 -3.37
N MET A 16 -24.10 -5.35 -3.67
CA MET A 16 -24.74 -6.55 -3.12
C MET A 16 -25.80 -7.17 -4.05
N PRO A 17 -26.08 -8.49 -4.00
CA PRO A 17 -27.17 -9.07 -4.78
C PRO A 17 -28.54 -8.59 -4.29
N GLU A 18 -29.55 -8.62 -5.16
CA GLU A 18 -30.91 -8.15 -4.82
C GLU A 18 -31.49 -8.88 -3.60
N LYS A 19 -31.21 -10.17 -3.46
CA LYS A 19 -31.57 -10.97 -2.28
C LYS A 19 -31.02 -10.41 -0.97
N CYS A 20 -29.77 -9.94 -0.96
CA CYS A 20 -29.17 -9.35 0.23
C CYS A 20 -29.73 -7.95 0.51
N TYR A 21 -30.07 -7.19 -0.53
CA TYR A 21 -30.75 -5.90 -0.37
C TYR A 21 -32.12 -6.07 0.29
N GLU A 22 -32.91 -7.06 -0.15
CA GLU A 22 -34.21 -7.36 0.45
C GLU A 22 -34.10 -7.80 1.91
N GLU A 23 -33.15 -8.67 2.24
CA GLU A 23 -32.92 -9.12 3.61
C GLU A 23 -32.54 -7.96 4.55
N PHE A 24 -31.63 -7.08 4.12
CA PHE A 24 -31.17 -5.95 4.94
C PHE A 24 -32.19 -4.81 5.06
N PHE A 25 -32.75 -4.35 3.93
CA PHE A 25 -33.50 -3.09 3.89
C PHE A 25 -35.01 -3.28 3.86
N VAL A 26 -35.51 -4.44 3.44
CA VAL A 26 -36.95 -4.73 3.42
C VAL A 26 -37.36 -5.53 4.64
N HIS A 27 -36.58 -6.57 4.98
CA HIS A 27 -36.92 -7.50 6.08
C HIS A 27 -36.20 -7.18 7.39
N LEU A 28 -35.25 -6.22 7.39
CA LEU A 28 -34.43 -5.82 8.56
C LEU A 28 -33.72 -7.00 9.25
N HIS A 29 -33.40 -8.04 8.49
CA HIS A 29 -32.67 -9.22 8.96
C HIS A 29 -31.20 -9.14 8.55
N LEU A 30 -30.32 -9.01 9.53
CA LEU A 30 -28.87 -9.03 9.36
C LEU A 30 -28.39 -10.47 9.12
N HIS A 31 -28.59 -11.00 7.90
CA HIS A 31 -28.15 -12.35 7.56
C HIS A 31 -26.62 -12.40 7.42
N ALA A 32 -25.96 -13.25 8.22
CA ALA A 32 -24.50 -13.32 8.30
C ALA A 32 -23.77 -13.54 6.95
N PRO A 33 -24.26 -14.38 6.01
CA PRO A 33 -23.67 -14.54 4.68
C PRO A 33 -23.73 -13.26 3.84
N CYS A 34 -24.87 -12.56 3.85
CA CYS A 34 -25.04 -11.30 3.13
C CYS A 34 -24.15 -10.20 3.71
N LEU A 35 -24.02 -10.14 5.05
CA LEU A 35 -23.10 -9.20 5.70
C LEU A 35 -21.65 -9.44 5.29
N LYS A 36 -21.20 -10.72 5.29
CA LYS A 36 -19.85 -11.09 4.84
C LYS A 36 -19.63 -10.74 3.38
N PHE A 37 -20.61 -10.97 2.51
CA PHE A 37 -20.51 -10.62 1.08
C PHE A 37 -20.30 -9.12 0.89
N VAL A 38 -21.17 -8.31 1.51
CA VAL A 38 -21.09 -6.84 1.43
C VAL A 38 -19.76 -6.35 1.99
N LEU A 39 -19.35 -6.86 3.15
CA LEU A 39 -18.11 -6.47 3.79
C LEU A 39 -16.89 -6.79 2.91
N ASN A 40 -16.82 -7.98 2.32
CA ASN A 40 -15.72 -8.36 1.43
C ASN A 40 -15.70 -7.51 0.15
N LYS A 41 -16.87 -7.12 -0.37
CA LYS A 41 -16.97 -6.23 -1.52
C LYS A 41 -16.49 -4.81 -1.20
N VAL A 42 -16.92 -4.25 -0.07
CA VAL A 42 -16.46 -2.95 0.44
C VAL A 42 -14.95 -2.96 0.70
N LEU A 43 -14.44 -4.01 1.36
CA LEU A 43 -13.01 -4.17 1.62
C LEU A 43 -12.21 -4.25 0.31
N GLY A 44 -12.71 -4.98 -0.70
CA GLY A 44 -12.08 -5.03 -2.02
C GLY A 44 -11.96 -3.64 -2.68
N PHE A 45 -13.06 -2.87 -2.71
CA PHE A 45 -13.02 -1.49 -3.23
C PHE A 45 -12.11 -0.58 -2.42
N TRP A 46 -12.13 -0.72 -1.10
CA TRP A 46 -11.26 0.04 -0.21
C TRP A 46 -9.78 -0.26 -0.48
N ILE A 47 -9.40 -1.53 -0.63
CA ILE A 47 -8.00 -1.91 -0.93
C ILE A 47 -7.54 -1.28 -2.24
N ILE A 48 -8.37 -1.26 -3.28
CA ILE A 48 -8.02 -0.63 -4.57
C ILE A 48 -7.84 0.88 -4.41
N LEU A 49 -8.78 1.54 -3.72
CA LEU A 49 -8.72 2.98 -3.47
C LEU A 49 -7.49 3.36 -2.62
N ASP A 50 -7.23 2.58 -1.57
CA ASP A 50 -6.07 2.73 -0.71
C ASP A 50 -4.78 2.60 -1.52
N THR A 51 -4.68 1.57 -2.36
CA THR A 51 -3.52 1.34 -3.22
C THR A 51 -3.24 2.52 -4.15
N PHE A 52 -4.29 3.14 -4.69
CA PHE A 52 -4.17 4.34 -5.53
C PHE A 52 -3.70 5.57 -4.73
N LEU A 53 -4.20 5.76 -3.50
CA LEU A 53 -3.96 6.95 -2.70
C LEU A 53 -2.74 6.84 -1.78
N ALA A 54 -2.29 5.64 -1.41
CA ALA A 54 -1.36 5.43 -0.30
C ALA A 54 -0.04 6.20 -0.48
N GLN A 55 0.51 6.26 -1.69
CA GLN A 55 1.80 6.90 -1.94
C GLN A 55 1.71 8.33 -2.46
N LEU A 56 0.55 8.78 -2.94
CA LEU A 56 0.39 10.15 -3.44
C LEU A 56 0.66 11.23 -2.38
N PRO A 57 0.15 11.15 -1.12
CA PRO A 57 0.47 12.13 -0.10
C PRO A 57 1.96 12.19 0.24
N GLN A 58 2.67 11.04 0.20
CA GLN A 58 4.11 10.98 0.41
C GLN A 58 4.85 11.68 -0.72
N LEU A 59 4.48 11.42 -1.97
CA LEU A 59 5.02 12.06 -3.15
C LEU A 59 4.84 13.59 -3.08
N LEU A 60 3.62 14.05 -2.78
CA LEU A 60 3.29 15.46 -2.65
C LEU A 60 4.08 16.12 -1.51
N LYS A 61 4.22 15.45 -0.36
CA LYS A 61 4.98 15.98 0.79
C LYS A 61 6.46 16.18 0.47
N ILE A 62 7.06 15.30 -0.33
CA ILE A 62 8.44 15.45 -0.81
C ILE A 62 8.54 16.62 -1.80
N LEU A 63 7.62 16.71 -2.76
CA LEU A 63 7.61 17.78 -3.77
C LEU A 63 7.42 19.17 -3.14
N TRP A 64 6.52 19.30 -2.18
CA TRP A 64 6.30 20.56 -1.46
C TRP A 64 7.45 20.90 -0.52
N GLY A 65 7.99 19.89 0.17
CA GLY A 65 9.14 20.07 1.05
C GLY A 65 10.46 20.33 0.32
N ARG A 66 10.54 19.99 -0.98
CA ARG A 66 11.76 20.01 -1.80
C ARG A 66 12.96 19.35 -1.12
N SER A 67 12.71 18.32 -0.32
CA SER A 67 13.71 17.62 0.47
C SER A 67 13.28 16.18 0.68
N SER A 68 14.27 15.29 0.73
CA SER A 68 14.11 13.87 1.04
C SER A 68 14.58 13.52 2.45
N GLU A 69 14.74 14.51 3.32
CA GLU A 69 15.24 14.32 4.68
C GLU A 69 14.31 13.40 5.50
N GLY A 70 14.91 12.50 6.29
CA GLY A 70 14.20 11.48 7.05
C GLY A 70 13.77 10.24 6.26
N LEU A 71 13.83 10.26 4.93
CA LEU A 71 13.45 9.11 4.09
C LEU A 71 14.61 8.16 3.83
N SER A 72 14.37 6.86 4.05
CA SER A 72 15.35 5.81 3.80
C SER A 72 15.27 5.31 2.35
N LEU A 73 16.30 5.57 1.55
CA LEU A 73 16.38 5.06 0.17
C LEU A 73 16.25 3.54 0.13
N SER A 74 16.93 2.82 1.01
CA SER A 74 16.87 1.35 1.08
C SER A 74 15.46 0.84 1.37
N SER A 75 14.69 1.55 2.20
CA SER A 75 13.28 1.22 2.44
C SER A 75 12.47 1.35 1.15
N PHE A 76 12.56 2.48 0.46
CA PHE A 76 11.78 2.69 -0.77
C PHE A 76 12.22 1.80 -1.93
N LEU A 77 13.49 1.39 -2.01
CA LEU A 77 13.95 0.38 -2.97
C LEU A 77 13.37 -1.01 -2.69
N LEU A 78 13.28 -1.42 -1.42
CA LEU A 78 12.61 -2.66 -1.03
C LEU A 78 11.10 -2.60 -1.29
N GLN A 79 10.46 -1.45 -1.12
CA GLN A 79 9.06 -1.26 -1.51
C GLN A 79 8.89 -1.39 -3.02
N LEU A 80 9.77 -0.75 -3.81
CA LEU A 80 9.74 -0.84 -5.26
C LEU A 80 9.89 -2.30 -5.73
N TYR A 81 10.82 -3.05 -5.13
CA TYR A 81 10.97 -4.49 -5.35
C TYR A 81 9.68 -5.24 -4.99
N ALA A 82 9.18 -5.06 -3.76
CA ALA A 82 8.00 -5.77 -3.25
C ALA A 82 6.75 -5.57 -4.11
N PHE A 83 6.53 -4.36 -4.64
CA PHE A 83 5.39 -4.09 -5.52
C PHE A 83 5.60 -4.57 -6.95
N SER A 84 6.85 -4.78 -7.37
CA SER A 84 7.18 -5.24 -8.73
C SER A 84 7.07 -6.76 -8.88
N CYS A 85 7.33 -7.52 -7.82
CA CYS A 85 7.25 -8.98 -7.84
C CYS A 85 5.87 -9.52 -8.28
N PRO A 86 4.73 -9.03 -7.75
CA PRO A 86 3.41 -9.49 -8.17
C PRO A 86 3.09 -9.14 -9.62
N ALA A 87 3.57 -8.00 -10.10
CA ALA A 87 3.39 -7.61 -11.50
C ALA A 87 4.18 -8.55 -12.44
N VAL A 88 5.44 -8.85 -12.10
CA VAL A 88 6.25 -9.81 -12.85
C VAL A 88 5.62 -11.20 -12.83
N TYR A 89 5.12 -11.64 -11.68
CA TYR A 89 4.41 -12.91 -11.53
C TYR A 89 3.16 -12.98 -12.41
N ALA A 90 2.34 -11.93 -12.41
CA ALA A 90 1.12 -11.87 -13.21
C ALA A 90 1.41 -11.87 -14.71
N VAL A 91 2.41 -11.11 -15.16
CA VAL A 91 2.81 -11.06 -16.57
C VAL A 91 3.37 -12.41 -17.04
N ALA A 92 4.28 -13.02 -16.27
CA ALA A 92 4.89 -14.31 -16.61
C ALA A 92 3.85 -15.44 -16.70
N ASN A 93 2.84 -15.42 -15.83
CA ASN A 93 1.74 -16.39 -15.83
C ASN A 93 0.57 -16.02 -16.76
N LYS A 94 0.69 -14.93 -17.53
CA LYS A 94 -0.32 -14.44 -18.48
C LYS A 94 -1.70 -14.20 -17.85
N PHE A 95 -1.71 -13.70 -16.61
CA PHE A 95 -2.96 -13.30 -15.96
C PHE A 95 -3.61 -12.11 -16.68
N PRO A 96 -4.96 -12.05 -16.68
CA PRO A 96 -5.67 -10.95 -17.31
C PRO A 96 -5.26 -9.61 -16.67
N PHE A 97 -5.16 -8.56 -17.48
CA PHE A 97 -4.73 -7.22 -17.05
C PHE A 97 -5.42 -6.73 -15.77
N PHE A 98 -6.74 -6.96 -15.67
CA PHE A 98 -7.53 -6.52 -14.52
C PHE A 98 -7.08 -7.14 -13.18
N ALA A 99 -6.44 -8.32 -13.20
CA ALA A 99 -6.00 -9.01 -11.99
C ALA A 99 -4.80 -8.34 -11.31
N TRP A 100 -4.05 -7.49 -12.01
CA TRP A 100 -2.84 -6.85 -11.49
C TRP A 100 -2.76 -5.35 -11.84
N ALA A 101 -3.86 -4.78 -12.33
CA ALA A 101 -3.92 -3.37 -12.76
C ALA A 101 -3.68 -2.38 -11.60
N ASP A 102 -3.99 -2.76 -10.36
CA ASP A 102 -3.68 -1.98 -9.15
C ASP A 102 -2.16 -1.76 -8.98
N ARG A 103 -1.34 -2.73 -9.42
CA ARG A 103 0.13 -2.63 -9.38
C ARG A 103 0.65 -1.57 -10.33
N LEU A 104 0.00 -1.39 -11.48
CA LEU A 104 0.34 -0.34 -12.46
C LEU A 104 0.10 1.07 -11.91
N LEU A 105 -0.78 1.21 -10.91
CA LEU A 105 -1.01 2.49 -10.24
C LEU A 105 0.05 2.76 -9.15
N THR A 106 0.47 1.72 -8.44
CA THR A 106 1.39 1.85 -7.30
C THR A 106 2.85 1.97 -7.73
N LEU A 107 3.26 1.19 -8.74
CA LEU A 107 4.66 1.10 -9.17
C LEU A 107 5.23 2.45 -9.63
N PRO A 108 4.54 3.23 -10.49
CA PRO A 108 5.03 4.54 -10.89
C PRO A 108 5.14 5.52 -9.72
N GLN A 109 4.21 5.45 -8.75
CA GLN A 109 4.25 6.30 -7.55
C GLN A 109 5.48 5.98 -6.69
N THR A 110 5.77 4.69 -6.47
CA THR A 110 6.95 4.27 -5.69
C THR A 110 8.23 4.65 -6.42
N ALA A 111 8.30 4.40 -7.73
CA ALA A 111 9.44 4.76 -8.56
C ALA A 111 9.69 6.27 -8.56
N ALA A 112 8.63 7.08 -8.63
CA ALA A 112 8.72 8.53 -8.53
C ALA A 112 9.27 8.97 -7.16
N ILE A 113 8.85 8.34 -6.06
CA ILE A 113 9.41 8.63 -4.73
C ILE A 113 10.91 8.28 -4.69
N VAL A 114 11.31 7.11 -5.18
CA VAL A 114 12.74 6.71 -5.26
C VAL A 114 13.54 7.72 -6.08
N PHE A 115 13.02 8.14 -7.23
CA PHE A 115 13.63 9.17 -8.07
C PHE A 115 13.81 10.48 -7.30
N LEU A 116 12.75 10.98 -6.66
CA LEU A 116 12.79 12.22 -5.91
C LEU A 116 13.77 12.17 -4.73
N ILE A 117 13.87 11.03 -4.04
CA ILE A 117 14.87 10.83 -2.98
C ILE A 117 16.28 11.04 -3.53
N LEU A 118 16.61 10.42 -4.66
CA LEU A 118 17.94 10.57 -5.28
C LEU A 118 18.15 11.95 -5.89
N HIS A 119 17.11 12.54 -6.47
CA HIS A 119 17.14 13.90 -7.02
C HIS A 119 17.47 14.94 -5.95
N TYR A 120 16.76 14.93 -4.82
CA TYR A 120 16.99 15.87 -3.71
C TYR A 120 18.27 15.58 -2.92
N ARG A 121 18.90 14.41 -3.09
CA ARG A 121 20.27 14.12 -2.62
C ARG A 121 21.37 14.60 -3.57
N GLY A 122 21.03 15.19 -4.71
CA GLY A 122 21.98 15.61 -5.74
C GLY A 122 22.42 14.51 -6.72
N GLU A 123 21.82 13.33 -6.66
CA GLU A 123 22.20 12.14 -7.43
C GLU A 123 21.21 11.81 -8.57
N THR A 124 20.64 12.83 -9.22
CA THR A 124 19.58 12.68 -10.23
C THR A 124 19.91 11.66 -11.33
N LEU A 125 21.12 11.72 -11.90
CA LEU A 125 21.53 10.81 -12.96
C LEU A 125 21.60 9.35 -12.46
N ARG A 126 22.11 9.14 -11.24
CA ARG A 126 22.13 7.81 -10.62
C ARG A 126 20.71 7.30 -10.39
N GLY A 127 19.79 8.16 -9.96
CA GLY A 127 18.37 7.80 -9.81
C GLY A 127 17.71 7.41 -11.13
N LEU A 128 17.96 8.15 -12.21
CA LEU A 128 17.42 7.82 -13.53
C LEU A 128 17.98 6.48 -14.04
N LEU A 129 19.30 6.29 -13.97
CA LEU A 129 19.95 5.05 -14.41
C LEU A 129 19.51 3.84 -13.58
N LEU A 130 19.37 4.02 -12.26
CA LEU A 130 18.87 2.98 -11.35
C LEU A 130 17.46 2.54 -11.75
N LEU A 131 16.54 3.47 -11.98
CA LEU A 131 15.16 3.16 -12.33
C LEU A 131 15.04 2.54 -13.72
N LEU A 132 15.81 3.04 -14.69
CA LEU A 132 15.86 2.47 -16.03
C LEU A 132 16.42 1.04 -16.02
N GLY A 133 17.53 0.83 -15.30
CA GLY A 133 18.13 -0.49 -15.12
C GLY A 133 17.19 -1.44 -14.39
N PHE A 134 16.55 -0.98 -13.31
CA PHE A 134 15.55 -1.76 -12.57
C PHE A 134 14.37 -2.16 -13.46
N ALA A 135 13.80 -1.22 -14.22
CA ALA A 135 12.71 -1.50 -15.15
C ALA A 135 13.12 -2.53 -16.22
N GLY A 136 14.33 -2.39 -16.79
CA GLY A 136 14.89 -3.35 -17.73
C GLY A 136 15.02 -4.75 -17.13
N VAL A 137 15.55 -4.87 -15.90
CA VAL A 137 15.66 -6.14 -15.19
C VAL A 137 14.30 -6.76 -14.93
N MET A 138 13.32 -6.00 -14.44
CA MET A 138 11.97 -6.52 -14.18
C MET A 138 11.27 -6.96 -15.48
N PHE A 139 11.48 -6.25 -16.58
CA PHE A 139 10.97 -6.64 -17.90
C PHE A 139 11.58 -7.96 -18.40
N LEU A 140 12.89 -8.13 -18.26
CA LEU A 140 13.59 -9.37 -18.62
C LEU A 140 13.13 -10.54 -17.74
N LEU A 141 12.95 -10.30 -16.44
CA LEU A 141 12.44 -11.32 -15.52
C LEU A 141 11.01 -11.74 -15.87
N ALA A 142 10.13 -10.79 -16.21
CA ALA A 142 8.77 -11.08 -16.64
C ALA A 142 8.69 -11.88 -17.95
N SER A 143 9.67 -11.67 -18.85
CA SER A 143 9.64 -12.25 -20.19
C SER A 143 10.36 -13.60 -20.29
N TYR A 144 11.46 -13.78 -19.54
CA TYR A 144 12.40 -14.88 -19.75
C TYR A 144 12.74 -15.69 -18.50
N ALA A 145 12.36 -15.25 -17.29
CA ALA A 145 12.71 -15.99 -16.09
C ALA A 145 11.93 -17.32 -15.99
N ALA A 146 12.60 -18.33 -15.42
CA ALA A 146 11.94 -19.58 -15.11
C ALA A 146 10.81 -19.38 -14.08
N ALA A 147 9.72 -20.15 -14.21
CA ALA A 147 8.57 -20.05 -13.32
C ALA A 147 8.95 -20.18 -11.83
N ALA A 148 9.97 -20.98 -11.51
CA ALA A 148 10.48 -21.13 -10.14
C ALA A 148 11.07 -19.82 -9.58
N VAL A 149 11.81 -19.07 -10.40
CA VAL A 149 12.38 -17.77 -10.02
C VAL A 149 11.27 -16.76 -9.77
N VAL A 150 10.31 -16.69 -10.70
CA VAL A 150 9.19 -15.75 -10.61
C VAL A 150 8.31 -16.05 -9.39
N SER A 151 8.07 -17.32 -9.09
CA SER A 151 7.32 -17.75 -7.91
C SER A 151 8.06 -17.44 -6.61
N LEU A 152 9.39 -17.63 -6.58
CA LEU A 152 10.20 -17.29 -5.41
C LEU A 152 10.24 -15.77 -5.17
N MET A 153 10.36 -14.99 -6.24
CA MET A 153 10.28 -13.53 -6.16
C MET A 153 8.96 -13.09 -5.53
N GLU A 154 7.84 -13.66 -6.00
CA GLU A 154 6.52 -13.37 -5.45
C GLU A 154 6.41 -13.73 -3.96
N ALA A 155 6.88 -14.92 -3.58
CA ALA A 155 6.90 -15.34 -2.18
C ALA A 155 7.74 -14.42 -1.28
N SER A 156 8.83 -13.86 -1.82
CA SER A 156 9.71 -12.93 -1.09
C SER A 156 9.18 -11.50 -0.97
N SER A 157 8.16 -11.13 -1.75
CA SER A 157 7.65 -9.76 -1.84
C SER A 157 7.16 -9.22 -0.49
N VAL A 158 6.42 -10.03 0.26
CA VAL A 158 5.87 -9.66 1.56
C VAL A 158 6.99 -9.46 2.59
N ALA A 159 8.00 -10.32 2.57
CA ALA A 159 9.17 -10.19 3.44
C ALA A 159 9.96 -8.90 3.13
N ALA A 160 10.13 -8.55 1.85
CA ALA A 160 10.74 -7.30 1.45
C ALA A 160 9.91 -6.08 1.89
N LEU A 161 8.57 -6.15 1.79
CA LEU A 161 7.68 -5.09 2.26
C LEU A 161 7.79 -4.88 3.78
N ILE A 162 7.78 -5.96 4.56
CA ILE A 162 7.98 -5.93 6.02
C ILE A 162 9.33 -5.31 6.35
N THR A 163 10.39 -5.79 5.70
CA THR A 163 11.77 -5.30 5.91
C THR A 163 11.89 -3.80 5.58
N SER A 164 11.21 -3.33 4.53
CA SER A 164 11.19 -1.92 4.19
C SER A 164 10.65 -1.05 5.33
N LYS A 165 9.56 -1.49 5.98
CA LYS A 165 8.94 -0.77 7.11
C LYS A 165 9.86 -0.77 8.32
N VAL A 166 10.53 -1.89 8.60
CA VAL A 166 11.52 -2.00 9.68
C VAL A 166 12.67 -1.02 9.46
N ILE A 167 13.25 -0.98 8.25
CA ILE A 167 14.35 -0.06 7.93
C ILE A 167 13.92 1.40 8.08
N GLN A 168 12.71 1.75 7.63
CA GLN A 168 12.20 3.12 7.79
C GLN A 168 11.98 3.46 9.28
N ALA A 169 11.46 2.53 10.07
CA ALA A 169 11.24 2.73 11.50
C ALA A 169 12.56 2.90 12.28
N ALA A 170 13.58 2.11 11.91
CA ALA A 170 14.92 2.25 12.46
C ALA A 170 15.56 3.58 12.05
N THR A 171 15.36 4.01 10.80
CA THR A 171 15.84 5.32 10.31
C THR A 171 15.20 6.46 11.08
N ASN A 172 13.89 6.43 11.30
CA ASN A 172 13.17 7.42 12.11
C ASN A 172 13.69 7.46 13.55
N TYR A 173 13.94 6.29 14.15
CA TYR A 173 14.46 6.20 15.51
C TYR A 173 15.87 6.79 15.61
N HIS A 174 16.77 6.43 14.70
CA HIS A 174 18.15 6.92 14.69
C HIS A 174 18.23 8.43 14.41
N ASN A 175 17.37 8.96 13.53
CA ASN A 175 17.35 10.38 13.23
C ASN A 175 16.71 11.21 14.35
N GLY A 176 15.89 10.61 15.22
CA GLY A 176 15.11 11.34 16.23
C GLY A 176 14.02 12.24 15.63
N HIS A 177 13.74 12.11 14.33
CA HIS A 177 12.66 12.78 13.61
C HIS A 177 12.24 11.94 12.40
N THR A 178 11.07 12.23 11.85
CA THR A 178 10.52 11.52 10.68
C THR A 178 10.69 12.32 9.37
N GLY A 179 11.14 13.57 9.46
CA GLY A 179 11.41 14.43 8.30
C GLY A 179 10.20 14.57 7.38
N HIS A 180 10.35 14.17 6.12
CA HIS A 180 9.29 14.26 5.12
C HIS A 180 8.37 13.03 5.04
N LEU A 181 8.38 12.12 6.02
CA LEU A 181 7.45 10.99 6.06
C LEU A 181 5.99 11.48 6.26
N SER A 182 5.07 11.04 5.41
CA SER A 182 3.68 11.50 5.36
C SER A 182 2.78 10.67 6.27
N THR A 183 2.19 11.32 7.29
CA THR A 183 1.23 10.71 8.21
C THR A 183 0.02 10.14 7.47
N VAL A 184 -0.48 10.86 6.46
CA VAL A 184 -1.64 10.44 5.66
C VAL A 184 -1.30 9.16 4.89
N SER A 185 -0.12 9.10 4.26
CA SER A 185 0.32 7.90 3.55
C SER A 185 0.50 6.70 4.48
N LEU A 186 1.09 6.91 5.66
CA LEU A 186 1.22 5.84 6.66
C LEU A 186 -0.14 5.32 7.14
N PHE A 187 -1.11 6.21 7.30
CA PHE A 187 -2.46 5.85 7.73
C PHE A 187 -3.18 5.03 6.68
N LEU A 188 -3.10 5.44 5.42
CA LEU A 188 -3.61 4.67 4.28
C LEU A 188 -2.95 3.28 4.22
N MET A 189 -1.61 3.23 4.19
CA MET A 189 -0.89 1.93 4.17
C MET A 189 -1.24 1.01 5.36
N TRP A 190 -1.52 1.58 6.53
CA TRP A 190 -2.02 0.83 7.68
C TRP A 190 -3.42 0.26 7.43
N MET A 191 -4.36 1.10 6.98
CA MET A 191 -5.72 0.71 6.61
C MET A 191 -5.74 -0.36 5.52
N GLY A 192 -4.94 -0.21 4.46
CA GLY A 192 -4.80 -1.23 3.42
C GLY A 192 -4.25 -2.55 3.95
N SER A 193 -3.21 -2.51 4.78
CA SER A 193 -2.63 -3.72 5.40
C SER A 193 -3.65 -4.44 6.30
N LEU A 194 -4.47 -3.68 7.03
CA LEU A 194 -5.55 -4.21 7.86
C LEU A 194 -6.66 -4.85 7.01
N GLY A 195 -7.06 -4.18 5.92
CA GLY A 195 -8.05 -4.71 4.98
C GLY A 195 -7.62 -6.04 4.37
N VAL A 196 -6.36 -6.13 3.92
CA VAL A 196 -5.81 -7.39 3.38
C VAL A 196 -5.75 -8.47 4.46
N ALA A 197 -5.28 -8.16 5.67
CA ALA A 197 -5.27 -9.11 6.78
C ALA A 197 -6.68 -9.66 7.09
N ALA A 198 -7.70 -8.79 7.11
CA ALA A 198 -9.08 -9.18 7.35
C ALA A 198 -9.66 -10.09 6.26
N VAL A 199 -9.30 -9.86 5.00
CA VAL A 199 -9.69 -10.73 3.86
C VAL A 199 -8.94 -12.06 3.93
N SER A 200 -7.64 -12.06 4.22
CA SER A 200 -6.84 -13.28 4.33
C SER A 200 -7.33 -14.18 5.47
N LEU A 201 -7.66 -13.62 6.63
CA LEU A 201 -8.22 -14.37 7.77
C LEU A 201 -9.57 -15.04 7.45
N GLN A 202 -10.32 -14.52 6.46
CA GLN A 202 -11.59 -15.08 6.03
C GLN A 202 -11.45 -16.17 4.96
N ASN A 203 -10.44 -16.07 4.08
CA ASN A 203 -10.35 -16.87 2.85
C ASN A 203 -9.21 -17.90 2.82
N GLU A 204 -8.13 -17.72 3.59
CA GLU A 204 -6.91 -18.56 3.50
C GLU A 204 -6.24 -18.84 4.86
N GLY A 205 -5.31 -19.81 4.88
CA GLY A 205 -4.62 -20.29 6.07
C GLY A 205 -3.70 -19.28 6.77
N SER A 206 -3.29 -19.65 7.99
CA SER A 206 -2.63 -18.82 9.02
C SER A 206 -1.43 -17.96 8.55
N LEU A 207 -0.61 -18.41 7.58
CA LEU A 207 0.68 -17.77 7.27
C LEU A 207 0.59 -16.46 6.45
N VAL A 208 -0.28 -16.40 5.44
CA VAL A 208 -0.50 -15.17 4.65
C VAL A 208 -1.13 -14.11 5.53
N ALA A 209 -2.15 -14.49 6.30
CA ALA A 209 -2.78 -13.65 7.30
C ALA A 209 -1.75 -13.13 8.32
N LEU A 210 -0.89 -13.98 8.88
CA LEU A 210 0.15 -13.59 9.84
C LEU A 210 1.11 -12.54 9.25
N SER A 211 1.52 -12.72 8.00
CA SER A 211 2.45 -11.80 7.33
C SER A 211 1.82 -10.41 7.14
N HIS A 212 0.54 -10.35 6.78
CA HIS A 212 -0.19 -9.08 6.67
C HIS A 212 -0.49 -8.45 8.04
N VAL A 213 -0.75 -9.24 9.08
CA VAL A 213 -0.86 -8.76 10.47
C VAL A 213 0.45 -8.13 10.93
N LEU A 214 1.58 -8.80 10.72
CA LEU A 214 2.91 -8.26 11.05
C LEU A 214 3.18 -6.94 10.30
N SER A 215 2.85 -6.90 9.01
CA SER A 215 2.97 -5.69 8.19
C SER A 215 2.08 -4.55 8.72
N SER A 216 0.88 -4.85 9.21
CA SER A 216 -0.02 -3.89 9.84
C SER A 216 0.53 -3.37 11.17
N CYS A 217 1.03 -4.24 12.04
CA CYS A 217 1.67 -3.86 13.30
C CYS A 217 2.85 -2.90 13.08
N LEU A 218 3.70 -3.17 12.08
CA LEU A 218 4.81 -2.27 11.73
C LEU A 218 4.32 -0.92 11.19
N SER A 219 3.23 -0.90 10.42
CA SER A 219 2.60 0.35 10.02
C SER A 219 2.08 1.15 11.23
N SER A 220 1.53 0.49 12.26
CA SER A 220 1.15 1.16 13.52
C SER A 220 2.35 1.78 14.23
N VAL A 221 3.49 1.08 14.27
CA VAL A 221 4.73 1.60 14.85
C VAL A 221 5.21 2.86 14.13
N LEU A 222 5.19 2.86 12.79
CA LEU A 222 5.56 4.03 12.00
C LEU A 222 4.60 5.22 12.23
N LEU A 223 3.30 4.96 12.32
CA LEU A 223 2.30 5.98 12.66
C LEU A 223 2.57 6.57 14.04
N TYR A 224 2.81 5.72 15.03
CA TYR A 224 3.15 6.14 16.38
C TYR A 224 4.41 7.03 16.39
N GLN A 225 5.47 6.62 15.68
CA GLN A 225 6.69 7.42 15.57
C GLN A 225 6.42 8.81 14.98
N VAL A 226 5.64 8.90 13.90
CA VAL A 226 5.31 10.21 13.30
C VAL A 226 4.54 11.08 14.27
N LEU A 227 3.53 10.54 14.96
CA LEU A 227 2.74 11.30 15.94
C LEU A 227 3.60 11.75 17.14
N PHE A 228 4.45 10.86 17.65
CA PHE A 228 5.33 11.13 18.78
C PHE A 228 6.35 12.23 18.46
N TYR A 229 7.08 12.11 17.35
CA TYR A 229 8.09 13.10 16.97
C TYR A 229 7.49 14.45 16.56
N THR A 230 6.28 14.46 15.97
CA THR A 230 5.56 15.72 15.69
C THR A 230 5.16 16.42 17.00
N SER A 231 4.67 15.66 18.00
CA SER A 231 4.25 16.19 19.29
C SER A 231 5.43 16.68 20.14
N GLY A 232 6.57 15.99 20.07
CA GLY A 232 7.82 16.41 20.72
C GLY A 232 8.31 17.77 20.20
N MET A 233 8.35 17.95 18.88
CA MET A 233 8.70 19.25 18.25
C MET A 233 7.80 20.39 18.72
N THR A 234 6.47 20.18 18.80
CA THR A 234 5.55 21.22 19.28
C THR A 234 5.74 21.58 20.75
N THR A 235 6.21 20.63 21.56
CA THR A 235 6.42 20.84 23.00
C THR A 235 7.72 21.60 23.26
N ASP A 236 8.78 21.32 22.50
CA ASP A 236 10.06 22.04 22.60
C ASP A 236 9.99 23.46 22.01
N ALA A 237 9.17 23.69 20.97
CA ALA A 237 8.90 25.03 20.46
C ALA A 237 8.19 25.90 21.52
N LYS A 238 7.16 25.35 22.18
CA LYS A 238 6.41 26.05 23.23
C LYS A 238 7.20 26.35 24.51
N LYS A 239 8.33 25.66 24.74
CA LYS A 239 9.24 25.93 25.87
C LYS A 239 10.28 27.01 25.58
N ARG A 240 10.47 27.40 24.32
CA ARG A 240 11.44 28.43 23.91
C ARG A 240 10.82 29.81 23.67
N ASP A 241 9.49 29.90 23.72
CA ASP A 241 8.71 31.14 23.79
C ASP A 241 8.33 31.45 25.24
#